data_AF-A0A5D0XAF7-F1
#
_entry.id   AF-A0A5D0XAF7-F1
#
_cell.length_a   1.000
_cell.length_b   1.000
_cell.length_c   1.000
_cell.angle_alpha   90.00
_cell.angle_beta   90.00
_cell.angle_gamma   90.00
#
_symmetry.space_group_name_H-M   'P 1'
#
loop_
_entity.id
_entity.type
_entity.pdbx_description
1 polymer ?
#
loop_
_entity_poly.entity_id
_entity_poly.type
_entity_poly.pdbx_seq_one_letter_code
_entity_poly.pdbx_strand_id
1 'polypeptide(L)' 'MTAPSDHAKREHFAHCIQIFGGPAAFSRRIGIDERAIRRFANGERELSAGLLEDTAKELRRLILEATAAEEELRASLD' A
#
# COMPACT_ATOMS: atom_id res chain seq x y z
N MET A 1 20.66 -1.55 -12.06
CA MET A 1 19.67 -0.97 -11.12
C MET A 1 20.16 -1.28 -9.71
N THR A 2 20.69 -0.30 -8.99
CA THR A 2 21.17 -0.48 -7.61
C THR A 2 19.97 -0.81 -6.72
N ALA A 3 20.07 -1.84 -5.87
CA ALA A 3 19.00 -2.16 -4.95
C ALA A 3 18.71 -0.93 -4.04
N PRO A 4 17.44 -0.57 -3.82
CA PRO A 4 17.09 0.56 -2.97
C PRO A 4 17.59 0.32 -1.55
N SER A 5 18.09 1.39 -0.90
CA SER A 5 18.47 1.34 0.51
C SER A 5 17.26 1.02 1.39
N ASP A 6 17.49 0.45 2.56
CA ASP A 6 16.38 0.10 3.48
C ASP A 6 15.65 1.33 4.01
N HIS A 7 16.27 2.51 3.96
CA HIS A 7 15.56 3.77 4.20
C HIS A 7 14.57 4.08 3.08
N ALA A 8 15.00 4.03 1.82
CA ALA A 8 14.13 4.29 0.67
C ALA A 8 12.95 3.31 0.59
N LYS A 9 13.18 2.02 0.90
CA LYS A 9 12.09 1.03 1.00
C LYS A 9 11.06 1.40 2.06
N ARG A 10 11.50 1.88 3.23
CA ARG A 10 10.61 2.31 4.32
C ARG A 10 9.82 3.54 3.97
N GLU A 11 10.45 4.55 3.37
CA GLU A 11 9.74 5.75 2.91
C GLU A 11 8.68 5.41 1.87
N HIS A 12 9.00 4.56 0.89
CA HIS A 12 8.02 4.10 -0.09
C HIS A 12 6.89 3.30 0.54
N PHE A 13 7.20 2.41 1.48
CA PHE A 13 6.18 1.66 2.21
C PHE A 13 5.27 2.58 3.03
N ALA A 14 5.84 3.57 3.72
CA ALA A 14 5.08 4.59 4.47
C ALA A 14 4.18 5.41 3.53
N HIS A 15 4.66 5.77 2.34
CA HIS A 15 3.84 6.43 1.34
C HIS A 15 2.66 5.56 0.88
N CYS A 16 2.87 4.28 0.64
CA CYS A 16 1.78 3.34 0.28
C CYS A 16 0.72 3.28 1.38
N ILE A 17 1.13 3.23 2.65
CA ILE A 17 0.19 3.27 3.79
C ILE A 17 -0.69 4.53 3.73
N GLN A 18 -0.12 5.69 3.37
CA GLN A 18 -0.89 6.93 3.24
C GLN A 18 -1.90 6.89 2.08
N ILE A 19 -1.53 6.30 0.94
CA ILE A 19 -2.46 6.09 -0.20
C ILE A 19 -3.71 5.32 0.26
N PHE A 20 -3.53 4.32 1.11
CA PHE A 20 -4.65 3.53 1.65
C PHE A 20 -5.41 4.21 2.80
N GLY A 21 -5.08 5.45 3.17
CA GLY A 21 -5.75 6.18 4.25
C GLY A 21 -5.16 5.93 5.64
N GLY A 22 -3.90 5.50 5.71
CA GLY A 22 -3.15 5.34 6.96
C GLY A 22 -3.07 3.90 7.49
N PRO A 23 -2.33 3.68 8.60
CA PRO A 23 -2.00 2.34 9.09
C PRO A 23 -3.21 1.45 9.38
N ALA A 24 -4.28 2.01 9.95
CA ALA A 24 -5.50 1.26 10.31
C ALA A 24 -6.28 0.76 9.09
N ALA A 25 -6.37 1.56 8.03
CA ALA A 25 -7.02 1.18 6.80
C ALA A 25 -6.18 0.15 6.03
N PHE A 26 -4.87 0.38 5.95
CA PHE A 26 -3.95 -0.56 5.32
C PHE A 26 -3.90 -1.93 6.03
N SER A 27 -3.85 -1.94 7.36
CA SER A 27 -3.91 -3.14 8.20
C SER A 27 -5.09 -4.04 7.86
N ARG A 28 -6.29 -3.47 7.76
CA ARG A 28 -7.52 -4.19 7.40
C ARG A 28 -7.47 -4.76 5.98
N ARG A 29 -6.84 -4.04 5.06
CA ARG A 29 -6.76 -4.43 3.64
C ARG A 29 -5.81 -5.61 3.41
N ILE A 30 -4.64 -5.57 4.03
CA ILE A 30 -3.59 -6.59 3.86
C ILE A 30 -3.68 -7.73 4.89
N GLY A 31 -4.53 -7.61 5.91
CA GLY A 31 -4.72 -8.65 6.93
C GLY A 31 -3.57 -8.76 7.93
N ILE A 32 -2.81 -7.67 8.12
CA ILE A 32 -1.67 -7.61 9.05
C ILE A 32 -2.02 -6.65 10.18
N ASP A 33 -1.71 -7.04 11.41
CA ASP A 33 -1.88 -6.21 12.60
C ASP A 33 -1.32 -4.78 12.43
N GLU A 34 -2.10 -3.78 12.83
CA GLU A 34 -1.73 -2.36 12.64
C GLU A 34 -0.42 -2.00 13.35
N ARG A 35 -0.18 -2.56 14.54
CA ARG A 35 1.08 -2.33 15.27
C ARG A 35 2.25 -2.93 14.50
N ALA A 36 2.09 -4.08 13.84
CA ALA A 36 3.10 -4.61 12.94
C ALA A 36 3.38 -3.67 11.75
N ILE A 37 2.34 -3.12 11.11
CA ILE A 37 2.47 -2.11 10.03
C ILE A 37 3.28 -0.90 10.51
N ARG A 38 2.97 -0.35 11.68
CA ARG A 38 3.71 0.79 12.27
C ARG A 38 5.17 0.45 12.52
N ARG A 39 5.48 -0.75 13.05
CA ARG A 39 6.86 -1.20 13.28
C ARG A 39 7.67 -1.29 11.99
N PHE A 40 7.07 -1.77 10.91
CA PHE A 40 7.72 -1.81 9.59
C PHE A 40 8.01 -0.38 9.06
N ALA A 41 7.02 0.51 9.13
CA ALA A 41 7.16 1.90 8.67
C ALA A 41 8.22 2.68 9.45
N ASN A 42 8.28 2.49 10.77
CA ASN A 42 9.28 3.12 11.64
C ASN A 42 10.68 2.49 11.52
N GLY A 43 10.80 1.30 10.89
CA GLY A 43 12.04 0.54 10.84
C GLY A 43 12.42 -0.19 12.13
N GLU A 44 11.45 -0.37 13.03
CA GLU A 44 11.58 -1.26 14.18
C GLU A 44 11.56 -2.74 13.74
N ARG A 45 11.12 -3.03 12.51
CA ARG A 45 11.14 -4.34 11.87
C ARG A 45 11.49 -4.20 10.39
N GLU A 46 12.28 -5.14 9.87
CA GLU A 46 12.65 -5.16 8.45
C GLU A 46 11.46 -5.48 7.54
N LEU A 47 11.43 -4.82 6.38
CA LEU A 47 10.45 -5.08 5.31
C LEU A 47 10.86 -6.33 4.54
N SER A 48 10.03 -7.38 4.59
CA SER A 48 10.24 -8.56 3.76
C SER A 48 9.83 -8.30 2.30
N ALA A 49 10.43 -9.02 1.36
CA ALA A 49 10.04 -8.97 -0.04
C ALA A 49 8.54 -9.31 -0.24
N GLY A 50 8.04 -10.34 0.45
CA GLY A 50 6.62 -10.73 0.39
C GLY A 50 5.66 -9.62 0.83
N LEU A 51 6.00 -8.86 1.89
CA LEU A 51 5.17 -7.72 2.32
C LEU A 51 5.12 -6.63 1.25
N LEU A 52 6.24 -6.36 0.58
CA LEU A 52 6.29 -5.38 -0.51
C LEU A 52 5.50 -5.87 -1.74
N GLU A 53 5.58 -7.16 -2.05
CA GLU A 53 4.78 -7.79 -3.12
C GLU A 53 3.28 -7.72 -2.84
N ASP A 54 2.86 -8.02 -1.60
CA ASP A 54 1.45 -7.93 -1.19
C ASP A 54 0.96 -6.48 -1.20
N THR A 55 1.80 -5.53 -0.77
CA THR A 55 1.52 -4.09 -0.90
C THR A 55 1.30 -3.71 -2.37
N ALA A 56 2.15 -4.20 -3.28
CA ALA A 56 2.01 -3.94 -4.71
C ALA A 56 0.74 -4.57 -5.31
N LYS A 57 0.32 -5.76 -4.85
CA LYS A 57 -0.96 -6.38 -5.26
C LYS A 57 -2.14 -5.51 -4.85
N GLU A 58 -2.17 -5.01 -3.61
CA GLU A 58 -3.25 -4.16 -3.14
C GLU A 58 -3.30 -2.81 -3.86
N LEU A 59 -2.15 -2.25 -4.25
CA LEU A 59 -2.11 -1.03 -5.07
C LEU A 59 -2.72 -1.27 -6.45
N ARG A 60 -2.37 -2.38 -7.12
CA ARG A 60 -2.98 -2.74 -8.40
C ARG A 60 -4.48 -2.94 -8.27
N ARG A 61 -4.93 -3.56 -7.18
CA ARG A 61 -6.36 -3.72 -6.90
C ARG A 61 -7.06 -2.37 -6.72
N LEU A 62 -6.47 -1.45 -5.97
CA LEU A 62 -7.00 -0.09 -5.81
C LEU A 62 -7.12 0.64 -7.15
N ILE A 63 -6.12 0.51 -8.02
CA ILE A 63 -6.16 1.10 -9.36
C ILE A 63 -7.33 0.52 -10.16
N LEU A 64 -7.51 -0.81 -10.17
CA LEU A 64 -8.63 -1.45 -10.88
C LEU A 64 -9.98 -0.98 -10.34
N GLU A 65 -10.14 -0.93 -9.01
CA GLU A 65 -11.37 -0.46 -8.36
C GLU A 65 -11.67 1.01 -8.72
N ALA A 66 -10.63 1.87 -8.71
CA ALA A 66 -10.78 3.28 -9.05
C ALA A 66 -11.10 3.50 -10.53
N THR A 67 -10.45 2.77 -11.44
CA THR A 67 -10.73 2.84 -12.88
C THR A 67 -12.15 2.37 -13.20
N ALA A 68 -12.61 1.27 -12.60
CA ALA A 68 -13.98 0.80 -12.79
C ALA A 68 -15.00 1.85 -12.30
N ALA A 69 -14.79 2.42 -11.11
CA ALA A 69 -15.66 3.47 -10.59
C ALA A 69 -15.67 4.73 -11.46
N GLU A 70 -14.53 5.09 -12.06
CA GLU A 70 -14.45 6.21 -13.01
C GLU A 70 -15.25 5.93 -14.28
N GLU A 71 -15.17 4.72 -14.84
CA GLU A 71 -15.93 4.30 -16.01
C GLU A 71 -17.44 4.34 -15.76
N GLU A 72 -17.89 3.82 -14.61
CA GLU A 72 -19.30 3.87 -14.19
C GLU A 72 -19.82 5.32 -14.04
N LEU A 73 -19.01 6.19 -13.43
CA LEU A 73 -19.34 7.61 -13.31
C LEU A 73 -19.46 8.26 -14.69
N ARG A 74 -18.51 8.00 -15.59
CA ARG A 74 -18.51 8.55 -16.95
C ARG A 74 -19.75 8.12 -17.73
N ALA A 75 -20.11 6.84 -17.66
CA ALA A 75 -21.31 6.30 -18.30
C ALA A 75 -22.63 6.88 -17.74
N SER A 76 -22.60 7.44 -16.53
CA SER A 76 -23.77 8.10 -15.91
C SER A 76 -23.91 9.58 -16.27
N LEU A 77 -22.90 10.17 -16.92
CA LEU A 77 -22.88 11.59 -17.33
C LEU A 77 -23.27 11.80 -18.80
N ASP A 78 -23.32 10.72 -19.59
CA ASP A 78 -23.80 10.68 -20.98
C ASP A 78 -25.32 10.46 -21.05
#